data_AF-A0AA97EID8-F1
#
_entry.id   AF-A0AA97EID8-F1
#
_cell.length_a   1.000
_cell.length_b   1.000
_cell.length_c   1.000
_cell.angle_alpha   90.00
_cell.angle_beta   90.00
_cell.angle_gamma   90.00
#
_symmetry.space_group_name_H-M   'P 1'
#
loop_
_entity.id
_entity.type
_entity.pdbx_description
1 polymer ?
#
loop_
_entity_poly.entity_id
_entity_poly.type
_entity_poly.pdbx_seq_one_letter_code
_entity_poly.pdbx_strand_id
1 'polypeptide(L)' 'MRVMLIGTATNMELVIAPLHSIGFAEPRAGRKPQLDPLTGQPMRILTKWIRR' A
#
# COMPACT_ATOMS: atom_id res chain seq x y z
N MET A 1 8.17 3.43 -9.70
CA MET A 1 6.71 3.23 -9.87
C MET A 1 6.05 3.24 -8.50
N ARG A 2 4.86 3.85 -8.36
CA ARG A 2 4.09 3.88 -7.11
C ARG A 2 2.66 3.43 -7.40
N VAL A 3 2.05 2.71 -6.47
CA VAL A 3 0.65 2.27 -6.52
C VAL A 3 -0.05 2.71 -5.24
N MET A 4 -1.29 3.18 -5.38
CA MET A 4 -2.14 3.55 -4.26
C MET A 4 -3.26 2.53 -4.15
N LEU A 5 -3.47 2.01 -2.94
CA LEU A 5 -4.55 1.09 -2.59
C LEU A 5 -5.50 1.81 -1.64
N ILE A 6 -6.79 1.71 -1.91
CA ILE A 6 -7.87 2.23 -1.06
C ILE A 6 -8.86 1.07 -0.87
N GLY A 7 -9.21 0.79 0.37
CA GLY A 7 -10.15 -0.28 0.69
C GLY A 7 -10.02 -0.76 2.12
N THR A 8 -10.72 -1.84 2.45
CA THR A 8 -10.62 -2.44 3.78
C THR A 8 -9.21 -3.02 4.01
N ALA A 9 -8.75 -3.02 5.26
CA ALA A 9 -7.45 -3.58 5.61
C ALA A 9 -7.29 -5.02 5.09
N THR A 10 -8.31 -5.86 5.28
CA THR A 10 -8.33 -7.26 4.82
C THR A 10 -8.14 -7.38 3.31
N ASN A 11 -8.88 -6.60 2.51
CA ASN A 11 -8.77 -6.67 1.05
C ASN A 11 -7.43 -6.14 0.55
N MET A 12 -6.89 -5.12 1.22
CA MET A 12 -5.58 -4.58 0.87
C MET A 12 -4.46 -5.58 1.15
N GLU A 13 -4.48 -6.30 2.27
CA GLU A 13 -3.44 -7.30 2.56
C GLU A 13 -3.38 -8.41 1.50
N LEU A 14 -4.54 -8.81 0.94
CA LEU A 14 -4.61 -9.77 -0.18
C LEU A 14 -3.92 -9.26 -1.45
N VAL A 15 -3.91 -7.95 -1.68
CA VAL A 15 -3.26 -7.30 -2.83
C VAL A 15 -1.80 -6.96 -2.53
N ILE A 16 -1.48 -6.58 -1.29
CA ILE A 16 -0.13 -6.24 -0.85
C ILE A 16 0.79 -7.47 -0.94
N ALA A 17 0.31 -8.66 -0.53
CA ALA A 17 1.10 -9.89 -0.56
C ALA A 17 1.72 -10.21 -1.94
N PRO A 18 0.98 -10.26 -3.06
CA PRO A 18 1.58 -10.46 -4.38
C PRO A 18 2.43 -9.27 -4.82
N LEU A 19 2.08 -8.03 -4.43
CA LEU A 19 2.88 -6.84 -4.75
C LEU A 19 4.26 -6.87 -4.06
N HIS A 20 4.34 -7.38 -2.83
CA HIS A 20 5.60 -7.63 -2.13
C HIS A 20 6.49 -8.62 -2.89
N SER A 21 5.92 -9.70 -3.44
CA SER A 21 6.67 -10.69 -4.22
C SER A 21 7.33 -10.09 -5.48
N ILE A 22 6.69 -9.10 -6.11
CA ILE A 22 7.24 -8.41 -7.29
C ILE A 22 8.03 -7.13 -6.95
N GLY A 23 8.40 -6.97 -5.68
CA GLY A 23 9.31 -5.94 -5.21
C GLY A 23 8.67 -4.57 -4.93
N PHE A 24 7.38 -4.50 -4.66
CA PHE A 24 6.80 -3.32 -4.02
C PHE A 24 6.94 -3.41 -2.51
N ALA A 25 7.09 -2.28 -1.84
CA ALA A 25 7.00 -2.22 -0.38
C ALA A 25 6.41 -0.88 0.07
N GLU A 26 5.87 -0.88 1.28
CA GLU A 26 5.47 0.37 1.93
C GLU A 26 6.72 1.20 2.25
N PRO A 27 6.74 2.51 1.91
CA PRO A 27 7.90 3.34 2.16
C PRO A 27 8.16 3.58 3.66
N ARG A 28 7.17 3.34 4.55
CA ARG A 28 7.28 3.55 6.01
C ARG A 28 6.34 2.64 6.81
N ALA A 29 6.80 1.46 7.19
CA ALA A 29 6.04 0.44 7.96
C ALA A 29 5.72 0.81 9.43
N GLY A 30 5.55 2.09 9.77
CA GLY A 30 5.31 2.54 11.15
C GLY A 30 4.63 3.90 11.27
N ARG A 31 4.05 4.42 10.18
CA ARG A 31 3.23 5.64 10.24
C ARG A 31 1.77 5.30 10.56
N LYS A 32 1.07 6.27 11.16
CA LYS A 32 -0.38 6.19 11.43
C LYS A 32 -1.13 5.71 10.18
N PRO A 33 -2.18 4.88 10.35
CA PRO A 33 -3.06 4.50 9.26
C PRO A 33 -3.52 5.75 8.50
N GLN A 34 -3.30 5.76 7.19
CA GLN A 34 -3.75 6.85 6.33
C GLN A 34 -5.15 6.53 5.86
N LEU A 35 -6.05 7.51 5.88
CA LEU A 35 -7.41 7.38 5.38
C LEU A 35 -7.55 8.21 4.11
N ASP A 36 -8.30 7.70 3.15
CA ASP A 36 -8.73 8.43 1.99
C ASP A 36 -9.70 9.56 2.42
N PRO A 37 -9.45 10.83 2.04
CA PRO A 37 -10.24 11.96 2.53
C PRO A 37 -11.67 12.00 1.97
N LEU A 38 -11.94 11.28 0.88
CA LEU A 38 -13.24 11.28 0.21
C LEU A 38 -14.16 10.19 0.77
N THR A 39 -13.60 9.02 1.08
CA THR A 39 -14.36 7.82 1.48
C THR A 39 -14.15 7.44 2.94
N GLY A 40 -13.14 8.00 3.61
CA GLY A 40 -12.71 7.60 4.95
C GLY A 40 -12.12 6.19 5.02
N GLN A 41 -11.91 5.53 3.88
CA GLN A 41 -11.39 4.17 3.84
C GLN A 41 -9.88 4.16 4.10
N PRO A 42 -9.34 3.08 4.68
CA PRO A 42 -7.91 2.89 4.77
C PRO A 42 -7.23 3.00 3.40
N MET A 43 -6.11 3.72 3.38
CA MET A 43 -5.30 3.99 2.20
C MET A 43 -3.85 3.61 2.46
N ARG A 44 -3.22 2.94 1.50
CA ARG A 44 -1.79 2.60 1.54
C ARG A 44 -1.10 2.91 0.21
N ILE A 45 0.15 3.34 0.28
CA ILE A 45 0.97 3.63 -0.89
C ILE A 45 2.15 2.67 -0.91
N LEU A 46 2.28 1.92 -1.99
CA LEU A 46 3.40 1.01 -2.23
C LEU A 46 4.34 1.58 -3.28
N THR A 47 5.63 1.43 -3.08
CA THR A 47 6.67 1.88 -4.01
C THR A 47 7.47 0.68 -4.51
N LYS A 48 7.62 0.55 -5.82
CA LYS A 48 8.46 -0.50 -6.42
C LYS A 48 9.92 -0.20 -6.13
N TRP A 49 10.62 -1.15 -5.53
CA TRP A 49 12.07 -1.13 -5.39
C TRP A 49 12.67 -1.37 -6.78
N ILE A 50 13.20 -0.29 -7.36
CA ILE A 50 13.99 -0.37 -8.58
C ILE A 50 15.43 -0.60 -8.12
N ARG A 51 15.97 -1.80 -8.34
CA ARG A 51 17.42 -1.97 -8.38
C ARG A 51 17.89 -1.28 -9.65
N ARG A 52 18.66 -0.19 -9.49
CA ARG A 52 19.34 0.49 -10.60
C ARG A 52 20.43 -0.41 -11.16
#